data_AF-A0A1F9PXV2-F1
#
_entry.id   AF-A0A1F9PXV2-F1
#
_cell.length_a   1.000
_cell.length_b   1.000
_cell.length_c   1.000
_cell.angle_alpha   90.00
_cell.angle_beta   90.00
_cell.angle_gamma   90.00
#
_symmetry.space_group_name_H-M   'P 1'
#
loop_
_entity.id
_entity.type
_entity.pdbx_description
1 polymer ?
#
loop_
_entity_poly.entity_id
_entity_poly.type
_entity_poly.pdbx_seq_one_letter_code
_entity_poly.pdbx_strand_id
1 'polypeptide(L)'
;MRKKNEDRLMFIHADITGYIDCLEANRFNSVIHDPPRFTSQTGDLYGKPFYDSLFRVMAPRSKLFHYTGSPKKIKSGDRFIVNTIKRLEASGFDTVVFKETLQGLFAKKN
;
A
#
# COMPACT_ATOMS: atom_id res chain seq x y z
N MET A 1 5.61 -24.57 -23.06
CA MET A 1 6.02 -23.25 -22.52
C MET A 1 4.97 -22.22 -22.93
N ARG A 2 4.26 -21.62 -21.99
CA ARG A 2 3.22 -20.59 -22.28
C ARG A 2 3.94 -19.27 -22.58
N LYS A 3 3.80 -18.73 -23.80
CA LYS A 3 4.26 -17.37 -24.13
C LYS A 3 3.64 -16.39 -23.12
N LYS A 4 4.47 -15.61 -22.45
CA LYS A 4 4.06 -14.56 -21.52
C LYS A 4 3.48 -13.43 -22.38
N ASN A 5 2.18 -13.12 -22.27
CA ASN A 5 1.61 -11.95 -22.94
C ASN A 5 2.22 -10.70 -22.30
N GLU A 6 3.14 -10.05 -23.00
CA GLU A 6 3.80 -8.81 -22.58
C GLU A 6 2.80 -7.65 -22.46
N ASP A 7 1.68 -7.71 -23.19
CA ASP A 7 0.59 -6.71 -23.16
C ASP A 7 -0.13 -6.58 -21.79
N ARG A 8 0.18 -7.44 -20.81
CA ARG A 8 -0.39 -7.39 -19.45
C ARG A 8 0.54 -6.78 -18.41
N LEU A 9 1.75 -6.38 -18.80
CA LEU A 9 2.78 -5.84 -17.93
C LEU A 9 3.22 -4.47 -18.42
N MET A 10 3.01 -3.46 -17.58
CA MET A 10 3.48 -2.10 -17.83
C MET A 10 4.45 -1.71 -16.71
N PHE A 11 5.64 -1.27 -17.08
CA PHE A 11 6.64 -0.74 -16.16
C PHE A 11 6.68 0.77 -16.28
N ILE A 12 6.55 1.46 -15.15
CA ILE A 12 6.66 2.90 -15.07
C ILE A 12 7.82 3.21 -14.14
N HIS A 13 8.83 3.91 -14.66
CA HIS A 13 9.94 4.40 -13.86
C HIS A 13 9.68 5.85 -13.49
N ALA A 14 9.18 6.07 -12.27
CA ALA A 14 8.85 7.39 -11.76
C ALA A 14 8.93 7.41 -10.22
N ASP A 15 9.01 8.60 -9.65
CA ASP A 15 8.76 8.79 -8.21
C ASP A 15 7.26 8.66 -7.95
N ILE A 16 6.88 7.61 -7.22
CA ILE A 16 5.47 7.32 -6.94
C ILE A 16 4.81 8.36 -6.04
N THR A 17 5.57 9.11 -5.24
CA THR A 17 5.02 10.14 -4.34
C THR A 17 4.37 11.29 -5.10
N GLY A 18 4.85 11.59 -6.32
CA GLY A 18 4.22 12.54 -7.24
C GLY A 18 3.43 11.88 -8.37
N TYR A 19 3.93 10.77 -8.92
CA TYR A 19 3.31 10.14 -10.09
C TYR A 19 1.91 9.60 -9.82
N ILE A 20 1.62 9.19 -8.58
CA ILE A 20 0.30 8.68 -8.20
C ILE A 20 -0.82 9.69 -8.48
N ASP A 21 -0.53 11.00 -8.45
CA ASP A 21 -1.51 12.06 -8.67
C ASP A 21 -1.95 12.16 -10.14
N CYS A 22 -1.11 11.68 -11.07
CA CYS A 22 -1.44 11.59 -12.49
C CYS A 22 -2.33 10.37 -12.82
N LEU A 23 -2.47 9.42 -11.90
CA LEU A 23 -3.27 8.21 -12.13
C LEU A 23 -4.76 8.49 -11.93
N GLU A 24 -5.59 7.86 -12.77
CA GLU A 24 -7.04 7.95 -12.67
C GLU A 24 -7.56 7.40 -11.33
N ALA A 25 -8.63 8.01 -10.82
CA ALA A 25 -9.35 7.48 -9.67
C ALA A 25 -10.03 6.14 -10.01
N ASN A 26 -10.21 5.27 -9.02
CA ASN A 26 -10.94 4.01 -9.14
C ASN A 26 -10.45 3.03 -10.23
N ARG A 27 -9.15 3.09 -10.57
CA ARG A 27 -8.53 2.29 -11.64
C ARG A 27 -8.10 0.90 -11.22
N PHE A 28 -7.61 0.74 -9.98
CA PHE A 28 -6.94 -0.50 -9.56
C PHE A 28 -7.81 -1.37 -8.67
N ASN A 29 -8.12 -2.60 -9.10
CA ASN A 29 -8.89 -3.57 -8.29
C ASN A 29 -8.06 -4.21 -7.16
N SER A 30 -6.73 -4.12 -7.22
CA SER A 30 -5.82 -4.62 -6.18
C SER A 30 -4.51 -3.85 -6.24
N VAL A 31 -3.94 -3.56 -5.08
CA VAL A 31 -2.65 -2.84 -4.95
C VAL A 31 -1.76 -3.58 -3.96
N ILE A 32 -0.48 -3.71 -4.33
CA ILE A 32 0.60 -4.13 -3.43
C ILE A 32 1.50 -2.91 -3.24
N HIS A 33 1.53 -2.39 -2.03
CA HIS A 33 2.43 -1.29 -1.64
C HIS A 33 3.63 -1.87 -0.90
N ASP A 34 4.74 -2.00 -1.60
CA ASP A 34 6.00 -2.54 -1.09
C ASP A 34 7.11 -1.47 -1.11
N PRO A 35 7.03 -0.47 -0.21
CA PRO A 35 8.02 0.60 -0.18
C PRO A 35 9.36 0.12 0.39
N PRO A 36 10.45 0.86 0.12
CA PRO A 36 11.69 0.68 0.87
C PRO A 36 11.44 0.86 2.37
N ARG A 37 12.36 0.34 3.19
CA ARG A 37 12.27 0.44 4.65
C ARG A 37 12.00 1.86 5.10
N PHE A 38 11.17 2.00 6.14
CA PHE A 38 10.85 3.27 6.76
C PHE A 38 12.13 3.95 7.31
N THR A 39 12.47 5.09 6.74
CA THR A 39 13.55 5.99 7.17
C THR A 39 13.05 7.43 7.07
N SER A 40 13.88 8.39 7.49
CA SER A 40 13.59 9.81 7.31
C SER A 40 13.39 10.21 5.84
N GLN A 41 13.91 9.43 4.89
CA GLN A 41 13.79 9.71 3.45
C GLN A 41 12.57 9.05 2.80
N THR A 42 11.97 8.04 3.43
CA THR A 42 10.85 7.27 2.85
C THR A 42 9.55 7.42 3.62
N GLY A 43 9.53 8.30 4.63
CA GLY A 43 8.41 8.47 5.54
C GLY A 43 7.10 8.86 4.86
N ASP A 44 7.18 9.59 3.75
CA ASP A 44 6.01 10.03 2.98
C ASP A 44 5.19 8.86 2.43
N LEU A 45 5.85 7.75 2.07
CA LEU A 45 5.20 6.51 1.60
C LEU A 45 4.40 5.80 2.70
N TYR A 46 4.55 6.22 3.96
CA TYR A 46 3.82 5.72 5.11
C TYR A 46 2.87 6.76 5.70
N GLY A 47 2.80 7.94 5.10
CA GLY A 47 1.97 9.07 5.53
C GLY A 47 0.52 8.95 5.05
N LYS A 48 -0.37 9.63 5.76
CA LYS A 48 -1.77 9.75 5.36
C LYS A 48 -1.94 10.33 3.93
N PRO A 49 -1.19 11.37 3.50
CA PRO A 49 -1.35 11.90 2.14
C PRO A 49 -1.14 10.84 1.05
N PHE A 50 -0.13 9.99 1.20
CA PHE A 50 0.10 8.91 0.24
C PHE A 50 -1.01 7.85 0.30
N TYR A 51 -1.50 7.52 1.48
CA TYR A 51 -2.62 6.60 1.65
C TYR A 51 -3.94 7.15 1.08
N ASP A 52 -4.17 8.46 1.16
CA ASP A 52 -5.31 9.13 0.50
C ASP A 52 -5.21 8.98 -1.03
N SER A 53 -4.00 9.18 -1.61
CA SER A 53 -3.78 8.95 -3.04
C SER A 53 -3.95 7.48 -3.44
N LEU A 54 -3.48 6.52 -2.62
CA LEU A 54 -3.77 5.10 -2.82
C LEU A 54 -5.28 4.83 -2.83
N PHE A 55 -6.00 5.33 -1.81
CA PHE A 55 -7.44 5.14 -1.71
C PHE A 55 -8.17 5.71 -2.93
N ARG A 56 -7.76 6.87 -3.44
CA ARG A 56 -8.32 7.52 -4.62
C ARG A 56 -8.17 6.65 -5.88
N VAL A 57 -6.96 6.14 -6.15
CA VAL A 57 -6.68 5.38 -7.38
C VAL A 57 -7.25 3.96 -7.36
N MET A 58 -7.52 3.41 -6.18
CA MET A 58 -8.10 2.08 -6.02
C MET A 58 -9.60 2.06 -6.33
N ALA A 59 -10.10 1.05 -7.03
CA ALA A 59 -11.53 0.87 -7.33
C ALA A 59 -12.36 0.56 -6.06
N PRO A 60 -13.68 0.78 -6.05
CA PRO A 60 -14.55 0.23 -4.99
C PRO A 60 -14.38 -1.29 -4.86
N ARG A 61 -14.59 -1.82 -3.65
CA ARG A 61 -14.46 -3.26 -3.32
C ARG A 61 -13.08 -3.86 -3.64
N SER A 62 -12.03 -3.05 -3.56
CA SER A 62 -10.64 -3.45 -3.85
C SER A 62 -9.85 -3.76 -2.59
N LYS A 63 -8.63 -4.29 -2.78
CA LYS A 63 -7.77 -4.79 -1.71
C LYS A 63 -6.38 -4.18 -1.80
N LEU A 64 -5.87 -3.72 -0.67
CA LEU A 64 -4.50 -3.27 -0.49
C LEU A 64 -3.74 -4.30 0.35
N PHE A 65 -2.53 -4.62 -0.07
CA PHE A 65 -1.53 -5.22 0.79
C PHE A 65 -0.35 -4.27 0.92
N HIS A 66 -0.10 -3.75 2.12
CA HIS A 66 1.04 -2.89 2.41
C HIS A 66 2.10 -3.69 3.17
N TYR A 67 3.22 -3.95 2.51
CA TYR A 67 4.36 -4.57 3.18
C TYR A 67 5.02 -3.57 4.12
N THR A 68 5.15 -3.96 5.39
CA THR A 68 5.65 -3.07 6.46
C THR A 68 7.03 -3.46 7.00
N GLY A 69 7.61 -4.53 6.45
CA GLY A 69 9.00 -4.98 6.61
C GLY A 69 9.73 -4.63 7.92
N SER A 70 9.99 -5.66 8.75
CA SER A 70 11.21 -5.80 9.57
C SER A 70 11.25 -7.21 10.17
N PRO A 71 11.96 -8.17 9.53
CA PRO A 71 12.14 -9.49 10.10
C PRO A 71 12.77 -9.39 11.49
N LYS A 72 12.12 -10.00 12.49
CA LYS A 72 12.55 -10.10 13.91
C LYS A 72 12.30 -8.89 14.84
N LYS A 73 11.75 -7.76 14.37
CA LYS A 73 11.51 -6.58 15.24
C LYS A 73 10.06 -6.16 15.40
N ILE A 74 9.23 -6.33 14.37
CA ILE A 74 7.85 -5.86 14.39
C ILE A 74 6.93 -7.01 14.80
N LYS A 75 6.12 -6.77 15.83
CA LYS A 75 5.03 -7.63 16.29
C LYS A 75 3.70 -6.90 16.14
N SER A 76 2.59 -7.65 16.14
CA SER A 76 1.27 -7.05 16.35
C SER A 76 1.31 -6.20 17.63
N GLY A 77 0.82 -4.95 17.56
CA GLY A 77 0.85 -3.99 18.67
C GLY A 77 2.07 -3.05 18.71
N ASP A 78 3.04 -3.20 17.80
CA ASP A 78 4.10 -2.18 17.64
C ASP A 78 3.46 -0.82 17.31
N ARG A 79 3.91 0.25 17.98
CA ARG A 79 3.42 1.61 17.76
C ARG A 79 3.51 2.01 16.29
N PHE A 80 4.52 1.52 15.56
CA PHE A 80 4.61 1.72 14.12
C PHE A 80 3.39 1.14 13.39
N ILE A 81 3.07 -0.14 13.61
CA ILE A 81 1.94 -0.83 12.98
C ILE A 81 0.61 -0.19 13.39
N VAL A 82 0.42 0.09 14.69
CA VAL A 82 -0.79 0.74 15.20
C VAL A 82 -1.02 2.10 14.53
N ASN A 83 0.04 2.91 14.41
CA ASN A 83 -0.08 4.21 13.78
C ASN A 83 -0.32 4.09 12.26
N THR A 84 0.26 3.09 11.60
CA THR A 84 0.00 2.82 10.19
C THR A 84 -1.45 2.40 9.95
N ILE A 85 -2.00 1.53 10.81
CA ILE A 85 -3.42 1.14 10.78
C ILE A 85 -4.30 2.39 10.89
N LYS A 86 -4.07 3.23 11.90
CA LYS A 86 -4.85 4.48 12.09
C LYS A 86 -4.82 5.40 10.88
N ARG A 87 -3.67 5.51 10.20
CA ARG A 87 -3.55 6.35 9.00
C ARG A 87 -4.29 5.75 7.80
N LEU A 88 -4.25 4.44 7.62
CA LEU A 88 -5.03 3.76 6.59
C LEU A 88 -6.54 3.94 6.85
N GLU A 89 -6.99 3.72 8.08
CA GLU A 89 -8.39 3.94 8.49
C GLU A 89 -8.82 5.39 8.27
N ALA A 90 -7.98 6.37 8.66
CA ALA A 90 -8.24 7.79 8.42
C ALA A 90 -8.27 8.19 6.94
N SER A 91 -7.75 7.34 6.04
CA SER A 91 -7.81 7.53 4.59
C SER A 91 -9.05 6.85 3.97
N GLY A 92 -9.86 6.16 4.78
CA GLY A 92 -11.09 5.48 4.35
C GLY A 92 -10.97 3.98 4.17
N PHE A 93 -9.79 3.38 4.37
CA PHE A 93 -9.65 1.93 4.33
C PHE A 93 -10.35 1.27 5.52
N ASP A 94 -10.95 0.11 5.28
CA ASP A 94 -11.58 -0.72 6.30
C ASP A 94 -10.89 -2.09 6.38
N THR A 95 -11.30 -2.89 7.37
CA THR A 95 -10.81 -4.26 7.59
C THR A 95 -9.27 -4.31 7.62
N VAL A 96 -8.65 -3.34 8.30
CA VAL A 96 -7.19 -3.21 8.33
C VAL A 96 -6.62 -4.23 9.33
N VAL A 97 -5.94 -5.25 8.83
CA VAL A 97 -5.46 -6.40 9.63
C VAL A 97 -4.00 -6.67 9.36
N PHE A 98 -3.19 -6.74 10.42
CA PHE A 98 -1.81 -7.19 10.32
C PHE A 98 -1.72 -8.69 10.08
N LYS A 99 -0.99 -9.09 9.05
CA LYS A 99 -0.71 -10.48 8.69
C LYS A 99 0.70 -10.82 9.10
N GLU A 100 0.87 -11.37 10.30
CA GLU A 100 2.20 -11.64 10.88
C GLU A 100 3.09 -12.50 9.97
N THR A 101 2.54 -13.54 9.35
CA THR A 101 3.26 -14.43 8.44
C THR A 101 3.76 -13.75 7.17
N LEU A 102 3.09 -12.67 6.75
CA LEU A 102 3.44 -11.89 5.56
C LEU A 102 4.11 -10.54 5.91
N GLN A 103 4.23 -10.23 7.20
CA GLN A 103 4.84 -9.00 7.74
C GLN A 103 4.27 -7.71 7.12
N GLY A 104 2.96 -7.69 6.88
CA GLY A 104 2.28 -6.59 6.21
C GLY A 104 0.85 -6.40 6.68
N LEU A 105 0.27 -5.28 6.27
CA LEU A 105 -1.12 -4.91 6.53
C LEU A 105 -1.97 -5.23 5.31
N PHE A 106 -3.04 -5.99 5.54
CA PHE A 106 -4.11 -6.15 4.58
C PHE A 106 -5.19 -5.12 4.88
N ALA A 107 -5.72 -4.45 3.86
CA ALA A 107 -6.81 -3.50 3.99
C ALA A 107 -7.78 -3.61 2.80
N LYS A 108 -9.02 -3.16 3.00
CA LYS A 108 -10.05 -3.11 1.96
C LYS A 108 -10.51 -1.68 1.74
N LYS A 109 -10.90 -1.39 0.51
CA LYS A 109 -11.74 -0.25 0.17
C LYS A 109 -13.11 -0.83 -0.18
N ASN A 110 -14.12 -0.60 0.66
CA ASN A 110 -15.50 -0.99 0.37
C ASN A 110 -16.14 -0.11 -0.70
#